data_AF-A0A8S0VWX0-F1
#
_entry.id   AF-A0A8S0VWX0-F1
#
_cell.length_a   1.000
_cell.length_b   1.000
_cell.length_c   1.000
_cell.angle_alpha   90.00
_cell.angle_beta   90.00
_cell.angle_gamma   90.00
#
_symmetry.space_group_name_H-M   'P 1'
#
loop_
_entity.id
_entity.type
_entity.pdbx_description
1 polymer ?
#
loop_
_entity_poly.entity_id
_entity_poly.type
_entity_poly.pdbx_seq_one_letter_code
_entity_poly.pdbx_strand_id
1 'polypeptide(L)'
;MTNVYFKGMDGDEEYRRIKAKVERLEPLAEVDLLKLIFLPLMKSQQTEAEMAVQAAELAKASQSKYMNFAIAAIVAITDRFLPEEYKKRLLEVLRMTQIEQWLREEGREEGLKEGLKEGEMKGKLETARKALLKGISPQDAADITGLPLEKIIEIKRELAKASC
;
A
#
# COMPACT_ATOMS: atom_id res chain seq x y z
N MET A 1 2.80 -22.54 -9.29
CA MET A 1 1.71 -22.97 -10.20
C MET A 1 1.69 -22.00 -11.36
N THR A 2 2.23 -22.43 -12.51
CA THR A 2 2.12 -21.67 -13.76
C THR A 2 0.70 -21.87 -14.26
N ASN A 3 -0.12 -20.83 -14.30
CA ASN A 3 -1.54 -20.95 -14.66
C ASN A 3 -1.65 -21.34 -16.15
N VAL A 4 -1.89 -22.63 -16.42
CA VAL A 4 -1.85 -23.23 -17.77
C VAL A 4 -3.03 -22.79 -18.65
N TYR A 5 -4.15 -22.38 -18.07
CA TYR A 5 -5.39 -22.09 -18.82
C TYR A 5 -5.37 -20.78 -19.62
N PHE A 6 -4.82 -19.69 -19.08
CA PHE A 6 -4.89 -18.37 -19.74
C PHE A 6 -3.83 -18.17 -20.83
N LYS A 7 -2.72 -18.93 -20.79
CA LYS A 7 -1.64 -18.82 -21.80
C LYS A 7 -2.05 -19.31 -23.21
N GLY A 8 -3.20 -19.97 -23.34
CA GLY A 8 -3.77 -20.34 -24.64
C GLY A 8 -4.65 -19.25 -25.27
N MET A 9 -5.00 -18.19 -24.53
CA MET A 9 -5.84 -17.09 -25.02
C MET A 9 -4.98 -15.94 -25.56
N ASP A 10 -5.42 -15.33 -26.66
CA ASP A 10 -4.78 -14.15 -27.25
C ASP A 10 -5.20 -12.88 -26.49
N GLY A 11 -4.32 -12.42 -25.61
CA GLY A 11 -4.52 -11.21 -24.81
C GLY A 11 -4.45 -9.93 -25.64
N ASP A 12 -3.69 -9.91 -26.75
CA ASP A 12 -3.55 -8.73 -27.61
C ASP A 12 -4.83 -8.49 -28.44
N GLU A 13 -5.47 -9.57 -28.89
CA GLU A 13 -6.79 -9.50 -29.53
C GLU A 13 -7.87 -9.06 -28.53
N GLU A 14 -7.91 -9.67 -27.35
CA GLU A 14 -8.88 -9.34 -26.30
C GLU A 14 -8.75 -7.89 -25.82
N TYR A 15 -7.51 -7.41 -25.63
CA TYR A 15 -7.22 -6.03 -25.31
C TYR A 15 -7.79 -5.08 -26.36
N ARG A 16 -7.48 -5.31 -27.65
CA ARG A 16 -7.96 -4.47 -28.75
C ARG A 16 -9.49 -4.46 -28.83
N ARG A 17 -10.15 -5.60 -28.62
CA ARG A 17 -11.61 -5.68 -28.61
C ARG A 17 -12.22 -4.84 -27.48
N ILE A 18 -11.74 -5.02 -26.26
CA ILE A 18 -12.27 -4.31 -25.08
C ILE A 18 -11.96 -2.82 -25.19
N LYS A 19 -10.75 -2.44 -25.63
CA LYS A 19 -10.37 -1.06 -25.88
C LYS A 19 -11.32 -0.37 -26.86
N ALA A 20 -11.62 -1.01 -27.99
CA ALA A 20 -12.56 -0.47 -28.97
C ALA A 20 -13.96 -0.23 -28.39
N LYS A 21 -14.45 -1.10 -27.51
CA LYS A 21 -15.72 -0.89 -26.80
C LYS A 21 -15.67 0.33 -25.89
N VAL A 22 -14.62 0.44 -25.06
CA VAL A 22 -14.43 1.57 -24.14
C VAL A 22 -14.32 2.89 -24.90
N GLU A 23 -13.55 2.94 -25.99
CA GLU A 23 -13.41 4.13 -26.85
C GLU A 23 -14.73 4.56 -27.51
N ARG A 24 -15.63 3.61 -27.77
CA ARG A 24 -16.96 3.86 -28.33
C ARG A 24 -18.03 4.14 -27.27
N LEU A 25 -17.66 4.18 -25.99
CA LEU A 25 -18.59 4.30 -24.86
C LEU A 25 -19.63 3.18 -24.82
N GLU A 26 -19.29 2.00 -25.35
CA GLU A 26 -20.13 0.81 -25.27
C GLU A 26 -19.99 0.18 -23.86
N PRO A 27 -21.10 -0.24 -23.23
CA PRO A 27 -21.04 -0.88 -21.93
C PRO A 27 -20.30 -2.22 -22.00
N LEU A 28 -19.38 -2.45 -21.06
CA LEU A 28 -18.70 -3.72 -20.92
C LEU A 28 -19.63 -4.76 -20.29
N ALA A 29 -19.77 -5.92 -20.94
CA ALA A 29 -20.47 -7.06 -20.35
C ALA A 29 -19.61 -7.72 -19.25
N GLU A 30 -20.21 -8.55 -18.41
CA GLU A 30 -19.48 -9.28 -17.36
C GLU A 30 -18.32 -10.11 -17.91
N VAL A 31 -18.51 -10.73 -19.09
CA VAL A 31 -17.44 -11.47 -19.78
C VAL A 31 -16.28 -10.56 -20.21
N ASP A 32 -16.55 -9.30 -20.57
CA ASP A 32 -15.49 -8.34 -20.91
C ASP A 32 -14.72 -7.95 -19.65
N LEU A 33 -15.39 -7.73 -18.52
CA LEU A 33 -14.74 -7.45 -17.23
C LEU A 33 -13.88 -8.62 -16.75
N LEU A 34 -14.38 -9.86 -16.89
CA LEU A 34 -13.62 -11.05 -16.52
C LEU A 34 -12.36 -11.19 -17.37
N LYS A 35 -12.48 -10.98 -18.68
CA LYS A 35 -11.34 -11.03 -19.61
C LYS A 35 -10.35 -9.89 -19.35
N LEU A 36 -10.85 -8.72 -18.94
CA LEU A 36 -10.02 -7.60 -18.53
C LEU A 36 -9.20 -7.92 -17.28
N ILE A 37 -9.81 -8.56 -16.28
CA ILE A 37 -9.11 -8.99 -15.06
C ILE A 37 -7.99 -9.97 -15.41
N PHE A 38 -8.25 -10.95 -16.28
CA PHE A 38 -7.26 -11.98 -16.63
C PHE A 38 -6.32 -11.62 -17.76
N LEU A 39 -6.50 -10.46 -18.41
CA LEU A 39 -5.65 -9.96 -19.49
C LEU A 39 -4.14 -10.09 -19.19
N PRO A 40 -3.66 -9.81 -17.96
CA PRO A 40 -2.24 -9.93 -17.61
C PRO A 40 -1.69 -11.36 -17.64
N LEU A 41 -2.57 -12.37 -17.57
CA LEU A 41 -2.24 -13.79 -17.58
C LEU A 41 -2.39 -14.44 -18.96
N MET A 42 -2.92 -13.68 -19.93
CA MET A 42 -3.10 -14.14 -21.32
C MET A 42 -1.81 -14.02 -22.11
N LYS A 43 -1.75 -14.67 -23.28
CA LYS A 43 -0.60 -14.54 -24.18
C LYS A 43 -0.59 -13.15 -24.80
N SER A 44 0.50 -12.42 -24.63
CA SER A 44 0.68 -11.08 -25.19
C SER A 44 2.12 -10.91 -25.68
N GLN A 45 2.31 -9.98 -26.61
CA GLN A 45 3.64 -9.47 -26.95
C GLN A 45 4.23 -8.59 -25.83
N GLN A 46 3.38 -8.07 -24.94
CA GLN A 46 3.77 -7.25 -23.80
C GLN A 46 3.99 -8.11 -22.55
N THR A 47 4.65 -7.53 -21.55
CA THR A 47 4.88 -8.20 -20.27
C THR A 47 3.59 -8.34 -19.48
N GLU A 48 3.53 -9.34 -18.59
CA GLU A 48 2.39 -9.51 -17.67
C GLU A 48 2.13 -8.22 -16.85
N ALA A 49 3.19 -7.52 -16.44
CA ALA A 49 3.11 -6.25 -15.72
C ALA A 49 2.54 -5.10 -16.57
N GLU A 50 2.95 -4.99 -17.85
CA GLU A 50 2.42 -3.96 -18.75
C GLU A 50 0.94 -4.19 -19.05
N MET A 51 0.58 -5.46 -19.29
CA MET A 51 -0.82 -5.84 -19.51
C MET A 51 -1.69 -5.57 -18.28
N ALA A 52 -1.14 -5.66 -17.06
CA ALA A 52 -1.84 -5.26 -15.82
C ALA A 52 -2.17 -3.78 -15.79
N VAL A 53 -1.21 -2.92 -16.15
CA VAL A 53 -1.43 -1.47 -16.20
C VAL A 53 -2.50 -1.14 -17.25
N GLN A 54 -2.37 -1.69 -18.45
CA GLN A 54 -3.33 -1.45 -19.54
C GLN A 54 -4.73 -1.94 -19.22
N ALA A 55 -4.85 -3.11 -18.58
CA ALA A 55 -6.12 -3.63 -18.13
C ALA A 55 -6.78 -2.71 -17.09
N ALA A 56 -5.99 -2.19 -16.14
CA ALA A 56 -6.49 -1.29 -15.11
C ALA A 56 -6.90 0.08 -15.71
N GLU A 57 -6.15 0.59 -16.68
CA GLU A 57 -6.49 1.81 -17.42
C GLU A 57 -7.81 1.67 -18.18
N LEU A 58 -8.02 0.56 -18.89
CA LEU A 58 -9.28 0.26 -19.55
C LEU A 58 -10.44 0.12 -18.55
N ALA A 59 -10.20 -0.51 -17.39
CA ALA A 59 -11.22 -0.65 -16.35
C ALA A 59 -11.67 0.74 -15.87
N LYS A 60 -10.72 1.63 -15.58
CA LYS A 60 -11.00 3.02 -15.20
C LYS A 60 -11.73 3.79 -16.30
N ALA A 61 -11.24 3.71 -17.53
CA ALA A 61 -11.81 4.43 -18.68
C ALA A 61 -13.23 3.96 -19.03
N SER A 62 -13.57 2.70 -18.74
CA SER A 62 -14.91 2.16 -18.99
C SER A 62 -16.01 2.84 -18.19
N GLN A 63 -15.67 3.55 -17.09
CA GLN A 63 -16.61 4.12 -16.13
C GLN A 63 -17.68 3.12 -15.64
N SER A 64 -17.37 1.82 -15.72
CA SER A 64 -18.26 0.76 -15.28
C SER A 64 -18.49 0.85 -13.78
N LYS A 65 -19.71 0.53 -13.33
CA LYS A 65 -20.02 0.36 -11.90
C LYS A 65 -19.15 -0.71 -11.22
N TYR A 66 -18.52 -1.59 -12.01
CA TYR A 66 -17.60 -2.63 -11.54
C TYR A 66 -16.12 -2.26 -11.72
N MET A 67 -15.77 -1.04 -12.12
CA MET A 67 -14.36 -0.68 -12.37
C MET A 67 -13.47 -0.88 -11.14
N ASN A 68 -13.96 -0.51 -9.95
CA ASN A 68 -13.21 -0.67 -8.70
C ASN A 68 -12.92 -2.14 -8.43
N PHE A 69 -13.91 -3.01 -8.63
CA PHE A 69 -13.74 -4.45 -8.51
C PHE A 69 -12.72 -5.00 -9.52
N ALA A 70 -12.82 -4.59 -10.79
CA ALA A 70 -11.90 -5.04 -11.82
C ALA A 70 -10.46 -4.59 -11.52
N ILE A 71 -10.25 -3.32 -11.14
CA ILE A 71 -8.92 -2.82 -10.78
C ILE A 71 -8.36 -3.55 -9.55
N ALA A 72 -9.16 -3.73 -8.50
CA ALA A 72 -8.75 -4.46 -7.31
C ALA A 72 -8.36 -5.92 -7.63
N ALA A 73 -9.15 -6.59 -8.47
CA ALA A 73 -8.86 -7.95 -8.91
C ALA A 73 -7.57 -8.01 -9.74
N ILE A 74 -7.36 -7.07 -10.68
CA ILE A 74 -6.12 -6.97 -11.47
C ILE A 74 -4.91 -6.83 -10.54
N VAL A 75 -4.95 -5.89 -9.58
CA VAL A 75 -3.88 -5.69 -8.60
C VAL A 75 -3.62 -6.98 -7.82
N ALA A 76 -4.67 -7.64 -7.30
CA ALA A 76 -4.55 -8.86 -6.51
C ALA A 76 -3.93 -10.03 -7.29
N ILE A 77 -4.30 -10.23 -8.57
CA ILE A 77 -3.75 -11.33 -9.36
C ILE A 77 -2.32 -11.06 -9.85
N THR A 78 -1.92 -9.79 -9.93
CA THR A 78 -0.63 -9.37 -10.48
C THR A 78 0.42 -9.06 -9.44
N ASP A 79 0.03 -8.88 -8.17
CA ASP A 79 0.94 -8.60 -7.04
C ASP A 79 2.17 -9.52 -6.99
N ARG A 80 1.98 -10.81 -7.30
CA ARG A 80 3.05 -11.82 -7.28
C ARG A 80 4.20 -11.54 -8.27
N PHE A 81 3.96 -10.80 -9.34
CA PHE A 81 4.90 -10.62 -10.45
C PHE A 81 5.09 -9.15 -10.86
N LEU A 82 4.58 -8.20 -10.08
CA LEU A 82 4.75 -6.76 -10.34
C LEU A 82 6.07 -6.22 -9.76
N PRO A 83 6.99 -5.71 -10.59
CA PRO A 83 8.14 -4.95 -10.11
C PRO A 83 7.70 -3.63 -9.45
N GLU A 84 8.54 -3.10 -8.55
CA GLU A 84 8.22 -1.89 -7.76
C GLU A 84 7.88 -0.66 -8.61
N GLU A 85 8.53 -0.51 -9.77
CA GLU A 85 8.24 0.57 -10.72
C GLU A 85 6.81 0.53 -11.28
N TYR A 86 6.23 -0.67 -11.44
CA TYR A 86 4.86 -0.84 -11.93
C TYR A 86 3.82 -0.58 -10.85
N LYS A 87 4.16 -0.77 -9.57
CA LYS A 87 3.28 -0.41 -8.46
C LYS A 87 2.93 1.08 -8.50
N LYS A 88 3.90 1.95 -8.82
CA LYS A 88 3.66 3.40 -8.97
C LYS A 88 2.66 3.69 -10.08
N ARG A 89 2.78 3.02 -11.24
CA ARG A 89 1.84 3.18 -12.37
C ARG A 89 0.43 2.70 -12.01
N LEU A 90 0.29 1.56 -11.32
CA LEU A 90 -1.01 1.09 -10.85
C LEU A 90 -1.64 2.03 -9.80
N LEU A 91 -0.83 2.61 -8.91
CA LEU A 91 -1.28 3.66 -8.00
C LEU A 91 -1.75 4.91 -8.77
N GLU A 92 -1.10 5.26 -9.89
CA GLU A 92 -1.56 6.35 -10.77
C GLU A 92 -2.92 6.04 -11.41
N VAL A 93 -3.14 4.79 -11.84
CA VAL A 93 -4.46 4.36 -12.32
C VAL A 93 -5.51 4.50 -11.21
N LEU A 94 -5.17 4.17 -9.97
CA LEU A 94 -6.08 4.35 -8.83
C LEU A 94 -6.36 5.83 -8.49
N ARG A 95 -5.59 6.81 -9.02
CA ARG A 95 -5.82 8.23 -8.69
C ARG A 95 -7.23 8.70 -9.07
N MET A 96 -7.83 9.48 -8.17
CA MET A 96 -9.20 10.00 -8.25
C MET A 96 -10.28 8.92 -8.25
N THR A 97 -9.96 7.69 -7.80
CA THR A 97 -10.95 6.64 -7.55
C THR A 97 -11.34 6.59 -6.07
N GLN A 98 -12.49 5.99 -5.76
CA GLN A 98 -12.91 5.77 -4.37
C GLN A 98 -11.94 4.86 -3.61
N ILE A 99 -11.31 3.90 -4.30
CA ILE A 99 -10.30 3.01 -3.71
C ILE A 99 -9.12 3.82 -3.18
N GLU A 100 -8.62 4.78 -3.97
CA GLU A 100 -7.52 5.64 -3.52
C GLU A 100 -7.89 6.45 -2.29
N GLN A 101 -9.11 7.00 -2.23
CA GLN A 101 -9.57 7.77 -1.07
C GLN A 101 -9.55 6.91 0.19
N TRP A 102 -10.10 5.70 0.13
CA TRP A 102 -10.08 4.75 1.25
C TRP A 102 -8.65 4.41 1.69
N LEU A 103 -7.76 4.08 0.73
CA LEU A 103 -6.35 3.77 1.03
C LEU A 103 -5.62 4.97 1.66
N ARG A 104 -5.87 6.20 1.19
CA ARG A 104 -5.27 7.42 1.76
C ARG A 104 -5.80 7.71 3.16
N GLU A 105 -7.09 7.50 3.40
CA GLU A 105 -7.71 7.71 4.71
C GLU A 105 -7.17 6.70 5.73
N GLU A 106 -7.18 5.41 5.38
CA GLU A 106 -6.66 4.33 6.22
C GLU A 106 -5.18 4.55 6.53
N GLY A 107 -4.36 4.81 5.50
CA GLY A 107 -2.93 5.08 5.69
C GLY A 107 -2.65 6.34 6.52
N ARG A 108 -3.51 7.37 6.44
CA ARG A 108 -3.40 8.57 7.29
C ARG A 108 -3.75 8.26 8.74
N GLU A 109 -4.79 7.46 8.98
CA GLU A 109 -5.19 7.05 10.34
C GLU A 109 -4.14 6.17 11.00
N GLU A 110 -3.63 5.17 10.29
CA GLU A 110 -2.53 4.33 10.76
C GLU A 110 -1.28 5.15 11.05
N GLY A 111 -0.86 5.99 10.10
CA GLY A 111 0.30 6.87 10.26
C GLY A 111 0.16 7.84 11.44
N LEU A 112 -1.04 8.39 11.68
CA LEU A 112 -1.30 9.23 12.85
C LEU A 112 -1.20 8.43 14.15
N LYS A 113 -1.77 7.22 14.19
CA LYS A 113 -1.74 6.35 15.37
C LYS A 113 -0.33 5.92 15.73
N GLU A 114 0.47 5.54 14.73
CA GLU A 114 1.88 5.19 14.92
C GLU A 114 2.70 6.41 15.33
N GLY A 115 2.51 7.54 14.65
CA GLY A 115 3.18 8.80 14.96
C GLY A 115 2.90 9.29 16.38
N LEU A 116 1.66 9.19 16.86
CA LEU A 116 1.30 9.54 18.24
C LEU A 116 1.97 8.63 19.26
N LYS A 117 1.99 7.31 19.03
CA LYS A 117 2.67 6.35 19.91
C LYS A 117 4.17 6.59 19.96
N GLU A 118 4.80 6.78 18.80
CA GLU A 118 6.22 7.10 18.74
C GLU A 118 6.53 8.44 19.42
N GLY A 119 5.70 9.46 19.18
CA GLY A 119 5.85 10.78 19.78
C GLY A 119 5.72 10.74 21.30
N GLU A 120 4.72 10.02 21.83
CA GLU A 120 4.55 9.81 23.27
C GLU A 120 5.76 9.11 23.88
N MET A 121 6.23 8.03 23.26
CA MET A 121 7.40 7.29 23.75
C MET A 121 8.68 8.15 23.70
N LYS A 122 8.92 8.87 22.60
CA LYS A 122 10.06 9.81 22.48
C LYS A 122 9.99 10.89 23.56
N GLY A 123 8.80 11.46 23.80
CA GLY A 123 8.57 12.47 24.83
C GLY A 123 8.82 11.95 26.26
N LYS A 124 8.39 10.72 26.57
CA LYS A 124 8.67 10.06 27.85
C LYS A 124 10.18 9.84 28.05
N LEU A 125 10.87 9.35 27.02
CA LEU A 125 12.32 9.12 27.06
C LEU A 125 13.10 10.44 27.25
N GLU A 126 12.73 11.50 26.55
CA GLU A 126 13.36 12.81 26.69
C GLU A 126 13.12 13.41 28.09
N THR A 127 11.90 13.28 28.59
CA THR A 127 11.52 13.73 29.95
C THR A 127 12.33 12.97 31.01
N ALA A 128 12.46 11.64 30.88
CA ALA A 128 13.27 10.82 31.78
C ALA A 128 14.74 11.26 31.77
N ARG A 129 15.33 11.48 30.58
CA ARG A 129 16.71 11.96 30.46
C ARG A 129 16.90 13.31 31.15
N LYS A 130 16.02 14.28 30.90
CA LYS A 130 16.07 15.61 31.53
C LYS A 130 15.88 15.55 33.04
N ALA A 131 14.98 14.69 33.52
CA ALA A 131 14.75 14.48 34.95
C ALA A 131 16.01 13.95 35.64
N LEU A 132 16.61 12.89 35.11
CA LEU A 132 17.84 12.30 35.64
C LEU A 132 19.02 13.28 35.63
N LEU A 133 19.18 14.07 34.56
CA LEU A 133 20.22 15.11 34.49
C LEU A 133 20.03 16.22 35.53
N LYS A 134 18.79 16.50 35.94
CA LYS A 134 18.46 17.43 37.02
C LYS A 134 18.61 16.83 38.42
N GLY A 135 19.08 15.58 38.53
CA GLY A 135 19.28 14.90 39.81
C GLY A 135 18.01 14.26 40.38
N ILE A 136 16.91 14.17 39.62
CA ILE A 136 15.72 13.43 40.05
C ILE A 136 16.06 11.94 40.17
N SER A 137 15.52 11.28 41.20
CA SER A 137 15.80 9.86 41.43
C SER A 137 15.23 8.97 40.31
N PRO A 138 15.83 7.79 40.05
CA PRO A 138 15.28 6.86 39.07
C PRO A 138 13.82 6.44 39.35
N GLN A 139 13.46 6.34 40.63
CA GLN A 139 12.10 6.01 41.05
C GLN A 139 11.12 7.13 40.70
N ASP A 140 11.41 8.38 41.10
CA ASP A 140 10.54 9.51 40.80
C ASP A 140 10.46 9.78 39.29
N ALA A 141 11.55 9.56 38.55
CA ALA A 141 11.55 9.68 37.09
C ALA A 141 10.69 8.60 36.41
N ALA A 142 10.65 7.39 36.95
CA ALA A 142 9.74 6.33 36.50
C ALA A 142 8.28 6.75 36.73
N ASP A 143 7.97 7.26 37.91
CA ASP A 143 6.62 7.73 38.26
C ASP A 143 6.16 8.91 37.40
N ILE A 144 7.03 9.90 37.15
CA ILE A 144 6.73 11.08 36.31
C ILE A 144 6.46 10.68 34.86
N THR A 145 7.25 9.74 34.32
CA THR A 145 7.20 9.42 32.89
C THR A 145 6.30 8.23 32.57
N GLY A 146 5.89 7.46 33.58
CA GLY A 146 5.17 6.20 33.42
C GLY A 146 6.00 5.13 32.71
N LEU A 147 7.33 5.27 32.66
CA LEU A 147 8.23 4.27 32.10
C LEU A 147 8.61 3.23 33.17
N PRO A 148 8.86 1.96 32.78
CA PRO A 148 9.39 0.97 33.70
C PRO A 148 10.71 1.41 34.33
N LEU A 149 10.88 1.14 35.63
CA LEU A 149 12.08 1.52 36.36
C LEU A 149 13.35 0.95 35.72
N GLU A 150 13.29 -0.28 35.20
CA GLU A 150 14.39 -0.92 34.48
C GLU A 150 14.85 -0.06 33.28
N LYS A 151 13.90 0.53 32.56
CA LYS A 151 14.19 1.41 31.41
C LYS A 151 14.84 2.73 31.86
N ILE A 152 14.39 3.29 32.98
CA ILE A 152 15.00 4.49 33.56
C ILE A 152 16.43 4.21 34.02
N ILE A 153 16.68 3.06 34.65
CA ILE A 153 18.02 2.63 35.08
C ILE A 153 18.95 2.47 33.86
N GLU A 154 18.45 1.89 32.77
CA GLU A 154 19.20 1.77 31.51
C GLU A 154 19.61 3.15 30.98
N ILE A 155 18.65 4.10 30.88
CA ILE A 155 18.91 5.47 30.44
C ILE A 155 19.96 6.15 31.33
N LYS A 156 19.87 5.98 32.66
CA LYS A 156 20.85 6.54 33.60
C LYS A 156 22.26 6.00 33.34
N ARG A 157 22.40 4.70 33.06
CA ARG A 157 23.69 4.09 32.71
C ARG A 157 24.24 4.63 31.38
N GLU A 158 23.39 4.82 30.37
CA GLU A 158 23.79 5.42 29.09
C GLU A 158 24.33 6.85 29.28
N LEU A 159 23.65 7.67 30.07
CA LEU A 159 24.07 9.05 30.36
C LEU A 159 25.42 9.11 31.09
N ALA A 160 25.67 8.17 32.01
CA ALA A 160 26.94 8.07 32.72
C ALA A 160 28.10 7.67 31.79
N LYS A 161 27.86 6.77 30.83
CA LYS A 161 28.87 6.37 29.83
C LYS A 161 29.21 7.49 28.84
N ALA A 162 28.25 8.35 28.51
CA ALA A 162 28.45 9.47 27.59
C ALA A 162 29.19 10.68 28.22
N SER A 163 29.35 10.68 29.53
CA SER A 163 30.02 11.74 30.30
C SER A 163 31.49 11.39 30.66
N CYS A 164 32.00 10.27 30.16
CA CYS A 164 33.35 9.76 30.36
C CYS A 164 34.12 9.78 29.03
#